data_AF-A0AAE0YY02-F1
#
_entry.id   AF-A0AAE0YY02-F1
#
_cell.length_a   1.000
_cell.length_b   1.000
_cell.length_c   1.000
_cell.angle_alpha   90.00
_cell.angle_beta   90.00
_cell.angle_gamma   90.00
#
_symmetry.space_group_name_H-M   'P 1'
#
loop_
_entity.id
_entity.type
_entity.pdbx_description
1 polymer ?
#
loop_
_entity_poly.entity_id
_entity_poly.type
_entity_poly.pdbx_seq_one_letter_code
_entity_poly.pdbx_strand_id
1 'polypeptide(L)'
;MKCALVLAALLAVCLSAKDNNHGHTTVDPMIALVQKEVQALYAANSHLHLEACTHKCDELFDLIDATDEADSDRLCVDYCKCEIDNSCP
;
A
#
# COMPACT_ATOMS: atom_id res chain seq x y z
N MET A 1 -12.84 29.47 -9.68
CA MET A 1 -12.87 29.42 -11.15
C MET A 1 -11.58 29.97 -11.72
N LYS A 2 -10.65 29.09 -12.07
CA LYS A 2 -9.47 29.33 -12.89
C LYS A 2 -9.35 28.07 -13.75
N CYS A 3 -9.93 28.15 -14.92
CA CYS A 3 -10.07 27.04 -15.85
C CYS A 3 -8.72 26.74 -16.53
N ALA A 4 -8.49 25.45 -16.78
CA ALA A 4 -7.77 24.87 -17.93
C ALA A 4 -6.33 25.39 -18.18
N LEU A 5 -5.32 24.55 -18.25
CA LEU A 5 -5.07 23.67 -19.40
C LEU A 5 -3.79 22.88 -19.09
N VAL A 6 -3.85 21.59 -18.79
CA VAL A 6 -2.77 20.65 -19.18
C VAL A 6 -3.38 19.25 -19.35
N LEU A 7 -4.17 19.09 -20.41
CA LEU A 7 -4.46 17.77 -20.98
C LEU A 7 -3.55 17.61 -22.21
N ALA A 8 -3.12 16.37 -22.46
CA ALA A 8 -2.48 15.84 -23.66
C ALA A 8 -0.94 15.70 -23.66
N ALA A 9 -0.44 14.67 -22.97
CA ALA A 9 0.82 14.00 -23.34
C ALA A 9 0.82 12.49 -23.02
N LEU A 10 -0.35 11.83 -23.05
CA LEU A 10 -0.47 10.40 -22.76
C LEU A 10 -0.95 9.66 -24.01
N LEU A 11 -0.04 9.52 -24.98
CA LEU A 11 -0.15 8.49 -26.01
C LEU A 11 0.75 7.32 -25.62
N ALA A 12 0.13 6.42 -24.85
CA ALA A 12 0.23 4.97 -24.93
C ALA A 12 1.60 4.36 -25.30
N VAL A 13 2.42 4.08 -24.30
CA VAL A 13 3.31 2.92 -24.33
C VAL A 13 2.43 1.68 -24.15
N CYS A 14 2.09 1.01 -25.25
CA CYS A 14 1.54 -0.33 -25.19
C CYS A 14 2.68 -1.30 -24.87
N LEU A 15 2.89 -1.62 -23.59
CA LEU A 15 3.66 -2.80 -23.21
C LEU A 15 2.69 -3.95 -22.89
N SER A 16 2.51 -4.81 -23.89
CA SER A 16 1.95 -6.15 -23.71
C SER A 16 2.92 -6.98 -22.87
N ALA A 17 2.59 -7.25 -21.61
CA ALA A 17 3.20 -8.32 -20.84
C ALA A 17 2.17 -9.44 -20.66
N LYS A 18 2.28 -10.43 -21.56
CA LYS A 18 1.66 -11.75 -21.47
C LYS A 18 2.60 -12.61 -20.63
N ASP A 19 2.18 -13.05 -19.45
CA ASP A 19 2.70 -14.29 -18.85
C ASP A 19 1.61 -14.99 -18.03
N ASN A 20 1.27 -16.21 -18.47
CA ASN A 20 0.26 -17.08 -17.89
C ASN A 20 0.93 -18.07 -16.93
N ASN A 21 1.43 -17.60 -15.81
CA ASN A 21 1.96 -18.46 -14.75
C ASN A 21 1.47 -17.99 -13.38
N HIS A 22 0.16 -18.09 -13.15
CA HIS A 22 -0.42 -17.96 -11.81
C HIS A 22 -0.13 -19.24 -11.01
N GLY A 23 1.11 -19.38 -10.54
CA GLY A 23 1.43 -20.22 -9.41
C GLY A 23 0.75 -19.60 -8.18
N HIS A 24 -0.41 -20.13 -7.83
CA HIS A 24 -1.24 -19.67 -6.72
C HIS A 24 -0.55 -20.02 -5.39
N THR A 25 0.39 -19.18 -4.96
CA THR A 25 0.67 -18.99 -3.54
C THR A 25 -0.40 -18.01 -3.05
N THR A 26 -1.31 -18.47 -2.21
CA THR A 26 -2.46 -17.72 -1.65
C THR A 26 -2.02 -16.64 -0.67
N VAL A 27 -1.09 -15.76 -1.06
CA VAL A 27 -0.88 -14.53 -0.31
C VAL A 27 -1.93 -13.56 -0.83
N ASP A 28 -2.83 -13.15 0.05
CA ASP A 28 -3.85 -12.17 -0.29
C ASP A 28 -3.16 -10.92 -0.90
N PRO A 29 -3.61 -10.44 -2.07
CA PRO A 29 -3.00 -9.28 -2.72
C PRO A 29 -2.98 -8.03 -1.83
N MET A 30 -3.95 -7.90 -0.91
CA MET A 30 -3.99 -6.80 0.05
C MET A 30 -2.86 -6.88 1.07
N ILE A 31 -2.55 -8.09 1.58
CA ILE A 31 -1.45 -8.32 2.52
C ILE A 31 -0.12 -7.87 1.90
N ALA A 32 0.14 -8.28 0.66
CA ALA A 32 1.37 -7.91 -0.04
C ALA A 32 1.47 -6.40 -0.34
N LEU A 33 0.33 -5.73 -0.51
CA LEU A 33 0.27 -4.29 -0.75
C LEU A 33 0.54 -3.52 0.54
N VAL A 34 -0.16 -3.84 1.63
CA VAL A 34 0.02 -3.20 2.95
C VAL A 34 1.47 -3.33 3.42
N GLN A 35 2.08 -4.51 3.29
CA GLN A 35 3.49 -4.71 3.66
C GLN A 35 4.43 -3.75 2.93
N LYS A 36 4.26 -3.60 1.60
CA LYS A 36 5.11 -2.71 0.80
C LYS A 36 4.93 -1.25 1.16
N GLU A 37 3.69 -0.84 1.41
CA GLU A 37 3.39 0.55 1.79
C GLU A 37 3.97 0.87 3.17
N VAL A 38 3.83 -0.03 4.16
CA VAL A 38 4.44 0.16 5.49
C VAL A 38 5.97 0.24 5.39
N GLN A 39 6.60 -0.61 4.58
CA GLN A 39 8.04 -0.55 4.33
C GLN A 39 8.49 0.78 3.73
N ALA A 40 7.78 1.26 2.70
CA ALA A 40 8.08 2.54 2.06
C ALA A 40 7.85 3.71 3.02
N LEU A 41 6.76 3.67 3.79
CA LEU A 41 6.38 4.65 4.80
C LEU A 41 7.46 4.79 5.88
N TYR A 42 7.93 3.65 6.40
CA TYR A 42 8.93 3.61 7.46
C TYR A 42 10.32 3.99 6.93
N ALA A 43 10.68 3.57 5.71
CA ALA A 43 11.90 4.01 5.04
C ALA A 43 11.94 5.54 4.82
N ALA A 44 10.80 6.15 4.52
CA ALA A 44 10.69 7.60 4.38
C ALA A 44 10.67 8.34 5.74
N ASN A 45 10.32 7.66 6.83
CA ASN A 45 10.14 8.25 8.16
C ASN A 45 10.67 7.27 9.25
N SER A 46 11.99 7.12 9.35
CA SER A 46 12.67 6.08 10.14
C SER A 46 12.51 6.14 11.67
N HIS A 47 11.55 6.93 12.18
CA HIS A 47 11.29 7.14 13.60
C HIS A 47 9.79 7.23 13.90
N LEU A 48 8.93 6.70 13.04
CA LEU A 48 7.49 6.65 13.33
C LEU A 48 7.24 5.74 14.54
N HIS A 49 6.49 6.26 15.51
CA HIS A 49 5.89 5.43 16.54
C HIS A 49 4.71 4.64 15.95
N LEU A 50 4.37 3.52 16.57
CA LEU A 50 3.35 2.58 16.07
C LEU A 50 2.05 3.28 15.66
N GLU A 51 1.50 4.13 16.52
CA GLU A 51 0.26 4.88 16.23
C GLU A 51 0.37 5.75 14.97
N ALA A 52 1.48 6.47 14.82
CA ALA A 52 1.71 7.33 13.66
C ALA A 52 1.98 6.54 12.38
N CYS A 53 2.57 5.35 12.50
CA CYS A 53 2.73 4.42 11.37
C CYS A 53 1.37 3.86 10.93
N THR A 54 0.59 3.35 11.89
CA THR A 54 -0.73 2.77 11.62
C THR A 54 -1.67 3.79 11.01
N HIS A 55 -1.75 5.00 11.58
CA HIS A 55 -2.63 6.05 11.06
C HIS A 55 -2.28 6.44 9.61
N LYS A 56 -0.98 6.59 9.31
CA LYS A 56 -0.55 6.89 7.93
C LYS A 56 -0.76 5.72 6.98
N CYS A 57 -0.62 4.49 7.45
CA CYS A 57 -0.91 3.30 6.64
C CYS A 57 -2.40 3.24 6.31
N ASP A 58 -3.26 3.47 7.29
CA ASP A 58 -4.70 3.51 7.15
C ASP A 58 -5.16 4.63 6.19
N GLU A 59 -4.59 5.84 6.29
CA GLU A 59 -4.84 6.95 5.35
C GLU A 59 -4.54 6.59 3.88
N LEU A 60 -3.61 5.65 3.62
CA LEU A 60 -3.31 5.18 2.26
C LEU A 60 -4.41 4.25 1.70
N PHE A 61 -5.20 3.66 2.59
CA PHE A 61 -6.20 2.64 2.29
C PHE A 61 -7.64 3.07 2.63
N ASP A 62 -7.86 4.27 3.16
CA ASP A 62 -9.17 4.90 3.50
C ASP A 62 -10.19 4.96 2.33
N LEU A 63 -9.79 4.64 1.09
CA LEU A 63 -10.68 4.53 -0.07
C LEU A 63 -11.29 3.13 -0.26
N ILE A 64 -11.01 2.21 0.65
CA ILE A 64 -11.47 0.82 0.64
C ILE A 64 -12.87 0.73 1.28
N ASP A 65 -13.71 -0.21 0.85
CA ASP A 65 -15.06 -0.43 1.39
C ASP A 65 -15.00 -0.70 2.91
N ALA A 66 -16.03 -0.32 3.66
CA ALA A 66 -16.06 -0.42 5.14
C ALA A 66 -15.89 -1.87 5.66
N THR A 67 -16.12 -2.88 4.81
CA THR A 67 -15.87 -4.29 5.14
C THR A 67 -14.37 -4.62 5.12
N ASP A 68 -13.63 -4.00 4.23
CA ASP A 68 -12.19 -4.22 4.03
C ASP A 68 -11.34 -3.27 4.92
N GLU A 69 -11.94 -2.23 5.50
CA GLU A 69 -11.33 -1.28 6.47
C GLU A 69 -10.78 -2.01 7.71
N ALA A 70 -11.52 -2.98 8.26
CA ALA A 70 -11.08 -3.71 9.45
C ALA A 70 -9.88 -4.62 9.19
N ASP A 71 -9.77 -5.17 7.98
CA ASP A 71 -8.65 -6.01 7.59
C ASP A 71 -7.42 -5.13 7.26
N SER A 72 -7.59 -3.99 6.60
CA SER A 72 -6.50 -3.03 6.39
C SER A 72 -5.97 -2.48 7.72
N ASP A 73 -6.85 -2.14 8.66
CA ASP A 73 -6.49 -1.72 10.03
C ASP A 73 -5.59 -2.75 10.71
N ARG A 74 -6.02 -4.00 10.73
CA ARG A 74 -5.29 -5.09 11.37
C ARG A 74 -3.92 -5.29 10.72
N LEU A 75 -3.88 -5.30 9.39
CA LEU A 75 -2.63 -5.46 8.64
C LEU A 75 -1.68 -4.27 8.88
N CYS A 76 -2.20 -3.05 8.89
CA CYS A 76 -1.40 -1.85 9.16
C CYS A 76 -0.77 -1.90 10.55
N VAL A 77 -1.51 -2.32 11.58
CA VAL A 77 -0.96 -2.51 12.94
C VAL A 77 0.13 -3.59 12.95
N ASP A 78 -0.16 -4.75 12.39
CA ASP A 78 0.75 -5.90 12.40
C ASP A 78 2.07 -5.58 11.69
N TYR A 79 2.00 -5.01 10.48
CA TYR A 79 3.20 -4.66 9.70
C TYR A 79 3.95 -3.46 10.27
N CYS A 80 3.28 -2.44 10.80
CA CYS A 80 3.97 -1.32 11.44
C CYS A 80 4.75 -1.76 12.68
N LYS A 81 4.14 -2.62 13.52
CA LYS A 81 4.82 -3.18 14.68
C LYS A 81 6.02 -4.02 14.26
N CYS A 82 5.83 -4.84 13.24
CA CYS A 82 6.82 -5.71 12.67
C CYS A 82 8.04 -4.95 12.12
N GLU A 83 7.86 -3.85 11.40
CA GLU A 83 8.97 -3.02 10.90
C GLU A 83 9.70 -2.29 12.04
N ILE A 84 8.95 -1.74 13.01
CA ILE A 84 9.54 -1.08 14.19
C ILE A 84 10.39 -2.07 15.02
N ASP A 85 9.85 -3.25 15.28
CA ASP A 85 10.51 -4.31 16.05
C ASP A 85 11.57 -5.08 15.23
N ASN A 86 11.69 -4.78 13.92
CA ASN A 86 12.57 -5.47 12.96
C ASN A 86 12.33 -7.00 12.94
N SER A 87 11.06 -7.40 13.00
CA SER A 87 10.63 -8.81 13.08
C SER A 87 9.90 -9.30 11.83
N CYS A 88 10.00 -8.57 10.72
CA CYS A 88 9.29 -8.93 9.49
C CYS A 88 9.89 -10.12 8.74
N PRO A 89 9.02 -11.02 8.21
CA PRO A 89 9.45 -12.17 7.45
C PRO A 89 10.08 -11.79 6.10
#